data_AF-A0A3M1ZHC1-F1
#
_entry.id   AF-A0A3M1ZHC1-F1
#
_cell.length_a   1.000
_cell.length_b   1.000
_cell.length_c   1.000
_cell.angle_alpha   90.00
_cell.angle_beta   90.00
_cell.angle_gamma   90.00
#
_symmetry.space_group_name_H-M   'P 1'
#
loop_
_entity.id
_entity.type
_entity.pdbx_description
1 polymer ?
#
loop_
_entity_poly.entity_id
_entity_poly.type
_entity_poly.pdbx_seq_one_letter_code
_entity_poly.pdbx_strand_id
1 'polypeptide(L)'
;MQDLLSNIGQVFNIYSPWDVFIYVIFFLSLITLMLIPDKNMQPTLLMSVVLLFCIIDKVRPAAGRPWSTGEFIMPGFDDLGFGTLLIHIGMAIFPIVAGTLIRARSEKQKRGTPMGILTGMIAGVYAIAFFFSTGGIGATPF
;
A
#
# COMPACT_ATOMS: atom_id res chain seq x y z
N MET A 1 15.46 22.21 -12.58
CA MET A 1 14.25 22.62 -11.84
C MET A 1 12.98 22.17 -12.57
N GLN A 2 12.90 22.35 -13.90
CA GLN A 2 11.82 21.77 -14.72
C GLN A 2 11.77 20.24 -14.64
N ASP A 3 12.91 19.55 -14.57
CA ASP A 3 12.95 18.08 -14.44
C ASP A 3 12.44 17.57 -13.08
N LEU A 4 12.58 18.36 -12.01
CA LEU A 4 12.00 18.00 -10.70
C LEU A 4 10.48 18.16 -10.70
N LEU A 5 9.98 19.21 -11.36
CA LEU A 5 8.55 19.46 -11.49
C LEU A 5 7.88 18.42 -12.40
N SER A 6 8.53 18.00 -13.49
CA SER A 6 8.01 16.95 -14.37
C SER A 6 7.99 15.58 -13.67
N ASN A 7 9.05 15.23 -12.93
CA ASN A 7 9.09 13.98 -12.16
C ASN A 7 8.04 13.94 -11.05
N ILE A 8 7.82 15.04 -10.34
CA ILE A 8 6.74 15.13 -9.33
C ILE A 8 5.36 15.01 -10.00
N GLY A 9 5.16 15.66 -11.15
CA GLY A 9 3.90 15.58 -11.92
C GLY A 9 3.59 14.16 -12.40
N GLN A 10 4.61 13.37 -12.73
CA GLN A 10 4.44 11.96 -13.10
C GLN A 10 3.94 11.12 -11.93
N VAL A 11 4.39 11.35 -10.69
CA VAL A 11 3.92 10.60 -9.50
C VAL A 11 2.40 10.72 -9.32
N PHE A 12 1.81 11.88 -9.61
CA PHE A 12 0.37 12.10 -9.46
C PHE A 12 -0.46 11.59 -10.64
N ASN A 13 0.18 11.23 -11.75
CA ASN A 13 -0.54 10.77 -12.93
C ASN A 13 -1.06 9.33 -12.72
N ILE A 14 -2.27 9.06 -13.19
CA ILE A 14 -2.91 7.74 -13.11
C ILE A 14 -2.52 7.00 -14.38
N TYR A 15 -1.55 6.09 -14.28
CA TYR A 15 -1.07 5.32 -15.43
C TYR A 15 -1.83 4.01 -15.59
N SER A 16 -2.41 3.50 -14.50
CA SER A 16 -3.06 2.20 -14.47
C SER A 16 -4.33 2.21 -13.61
N PRO A 17 -5.35 1.40 -13.93
CA PRO A 17 -6.50 1.20 -13.03
C PRO A 17 -6.09 0.78 -11.61
N TRP A 18 -4.93 0.10 -11.48
CA TRP A 18 -4.36 -0.31 -10.20
C TRP A 18 -3.95 0.87 -9.31
N ASP A 19 -3.56 2.01 -9.89
CA ASP A 19 -3.19 3.21 -9.14
C ASP A 19 -4.38 3.76 -8.33
N VAL A 20 -5.60 3.65 -8.87
CA VAL A 20 -6.82 4.10 -8.19
C VAL A 20 -7.04 3.32 -6.90
N PHE A 21 -6.78 2.01 -6.91
CA PHE A 21 -6.89 1.17 -5.71
C PHE A 21 -5.85 1.54 -4.65
N ILE A 22 -4.61 1.85 -5.04
CA ILE A 22 -3.57 2.32 -4.11
C ILE A 22 -4.02 3.61 -3.43
N TYR A 23 -4.58 4.57 -4.18
CA TYR A 23 -5.12 5.81 -3.59
C TYR A 23 -6.27 5.53 -2.62
N VAL A 24 -7.18 4.62 -2.97
CA VAL A 24 -8.27 4.21 -2.06
C VAL A 24 -7.70 3.63 -0.77
N ILE A 25 -6.77 2.68 -0.84
CA ILE A 25 -6.12 2.08 0.34
C ILE A 25 -5.39 3.13 1.16
N PHE A 26 -4.70 4.08 0.51
CA PHE A 26 -4.00 5.17 1.16
C PHE A 26 -4.96 6.06 1.97
N PHE A 27 -6.06 6.53 1.35
CA PHE A 27 -7.04 7.37 2.05
C PHE A 27 -7.75 6.62 3.17
N LEU A 28 -8.13 5.35 2.96
CA LEU A 28 -8.71 4.52 4.03
C LEU A 28 -7.72 4.31 5.19
N SER A 29 -6.44 4.11 4.89
CA SER A 29 -5.40 3.96 5.90
C SER A 29 -5.19 5.26 6.69
N LEU A 30 -5.24 6.40 6.02
CA LEU A 30 -5.13 7.72 6.63
C LEU A 30 -6.34 8.03 7.53
N ILE A 31 -7.56 7.70 7.07
CA ILE A 31 -8.77 7.80 7.90
C ILE A 31 -8.65 6.91 9.13
N THR A 32 -8.18 5.67 8.95
CA THR A 32 -7.99 4.73 10.06
C THR A 32 -6.96 5.27 11.06
N LEU A 33 -5.85 5.83 10.59
CA LEU A 33 -4.84 6.47 11.44
C LEU A 33 -5.42 7.63 12.25
N MET A 34 -6.27 8.46 11.66
CA MET A 34 -6.98 9.55 12.37
C MET A 34 -8.01 9.05 13.40
N LEU A 35 -8.50 7.81 13.25
CA LEU A 35 -9.44 7.18 14.18
C LEU A 35 -8.74 6.41 15.32
N ILE A 36 -7.46 6.06 15.14
CA ILE A 36 -6.65 5.40 16.17
C ILE A 36 -6.28 6.43 17.25
N PRO A 37 -6.46 6.09 18.54
CA PRO A 37 -6.03 6.98 19.62
C PRO A 37 -4.51 6.96 19.80
N ASP A 38 -3.92 8.13 20.10
CA ASP A 38 -2.46 8.29 20.29
C ASP A 38 -1.84 7.35 21.34
N LYS A 39 -2.67 6.84 22.24
CA LYS A 39 -2.28 5.89 23.30
C LYS A 39 -1.90 4.50 22.75
N ASN A 40 -2.35 4.19 21.54
CA ASN A 40 -2.13 2.92 20.86
C ASN A 40 -1.01 3.06 19.83
N MET A 41 0.22 3.24 20.33
CA MET A 41 1.41 3.49 19.50
C MET A 41 1.67 2.37 18.47
N GLN A 42 1.37 1.12 18.82
CA GLN A 42 1.56 -0.04 17.94
C GLN A 42 0.66 0.01 16.69
N PRO A 43 -0.68 0.09 16.78
CA PRO A 43 -1.56 0.28 15.62
C PRO A 43 -1.20 1.49 14.75
N THR A 44 -0.84 2.61 15.37
CA THR A 44 -0.44 3.82 14.62
C THR A 44 0.80 3.55 13.77
N LEU A 45 1.79 2.86 14.33
CA LEU A 45 3.02 2.54 13.62
C LEU A 45 2.76 1.58 12.46
N LEU A 46 1.96 0.52 12.68
CA LEU A 46 1.53 -0.41 11.63
C LEU A 46 0.82 0.31 10.47
N MET A 47 -0.15 1.17 10.77
CA MET A 47 -0.85 1.96 9.74
C MET A 47 0.08 2.96 9.04
N SER A 48 1.07 3.50 9.75
CA SER A 48 2.08 4.38 9.15
C SER A 48 2.98 3.63 8.17
N VAL A 49 3.35 2.38 8.47
CA VAL A 49 4.08 1.52 7.52
C VAL A 49 3.25 1.23 6.28
N VAL A 50 1.94 0.98 6.43
CA VAL A 50 1.04 0.79 5.28
C VAL A 50 1.01 2.03 4.38
N LEU A 51 0.93 3.23 4.96
CA LEU A 51 1.00 4.48 4.19
C LEU A 51 2.33 4.62 3.45
N LEU A 52 3.46 4.26 4.09
CA LEU A 52 4.76 4.23 3.43
C LEU A 52 4.80 3.22 2.29
N PHE A 53 4.20 2.04 2.45
CA PHE A 53 4.08 1.04 1.39
C PHE A 53 3.28 1.55 0.20
N CYS A 54 2.16 2.24 0.41
CA CYS A 54 1.41 2.86 -0.68
C CYS A 54 2.23 3.91 -1.44
N ILE A 55 3.02 4.73 -0.71
CA ILE A 55 3.89 5.75 -1.34
C ILE A 55 4.99 5.08 -2.14
N ILE A 56 5.67 4.08 -1.57
CA ILE A 56 6.73 3.33 -2.25
C ILE A 56 6.17 2.70 -3.53
N ASP A 57 5.02 2.04 -3.44
CA ASP A 57 4.36 1.39 -4.55
C ASP A 57 3.96 2.38 -5.66
N LYS A 58 3.53 3.61 -5.30
CA LYS A 58 3.17 4.65 -6.27
C LYS A 58 4.36 5.40 -6.88
N VAL A 59 5.48 5.53 -6.16
CA VAL A 59 6.68 6.21 -6.66
C VAL A 59 7.44 5.34 -7.66
N ARG A 60 7.35 4.01 -7.56
CA ARG A 60 8.04 3.08 -8.47
C ARG A 60 7.79 3.32 -9.97
N PRO A 61 6.53 3.41 -10.45
CA PRO A 61 6.26 3.58 -11.87
C PRO A 61 6.70 4.96 -12.38
N ALA A 62 6.63 5.99 -11.52
CA ALA A 62 7.03 7.36 -11.84
C ALA A 62 8.55 7.53 -11.97
N ALA A 63 9.35 6.62 -11.41
CA ALA A 63 10.80 6.59 -11.60
C ALA A 63 11.23 5.95 -12.95
N GLY A 64 10.28 5.74 -13.88
CA GLY A 64 10.55 5.18 -15.21
C GLY A 64 10.69 3.66 -15.24
N ARG A 65 10.28 2.95 -14.17
CA ARG A 65 10.33 1.49 -14.10
C ARG A 65 8.92 0.91 -14.21
N PRO A 66 8.55 0.35 -15.38
CA PRO A 66 7.25 -0.27 -15.55
C PRO A 66 7.05 -1.40 -14.53
N TRP A 67 5.79 -1.65 -14.22
CA TRP A 67 5.40 -2.65 -13.23
C TRP A 67 5.91 -4.07 -13.55
N SER A 68 6.21 -4.34 -14.83
CA SER A 68 6.70 -5.63 -15.31
C SER A 68 8.20 -5.88 -15.09
N THR A 69 8.99 -4.87 -14.69
CA THR A 69 10.46 -5.01 -14.79
C THR A 69 11.16 -5.47 -13.51
N GLY A 70 10.47 -5.70 -12.39
CA GLY A 70 11.08 -6.27 -11.18
C GLY A 70 12.29 -5.49 -10.63
N GLU A 71 12.62 -4.32 -11.14
CA GLU A 71 13.81 -3.60 -10.69
C GLU A 71 13.42 -2.65 -9.55
N PHE A 72 13.38 -3.14 -8.31
CA PHE A 72 13.61 -2.27 -7.15
C PHE A 72 15.11 -2.10 -6.89
N ILE A 73 15.45 -1.03 -6.18
CA ILE A 73 16.77 -0.39 -6.06
C ILE A 73 17.80 -1.23 -5.25
N MET A 74 17.49 -2.49 -4.92
CA MET A 74 18.44 -3.43 -4.32
C MET A 74 18.76 -4.55 -5.32
N PRO A 75 19.95 -4.56 -5.94
CA PRO A 75 20.36 -5.66 -6.79
C PRO A 75 20.26 -6.98 -6.01
N GLY A 76 19.43 -7.91 -6.50
CA GLY A 76 19.22 -9.24 -5.92
C GLY A 76 17.92 -9.46 -5.13
N PHE A 77 17.12 -8.42 -4.82
CA PHE A 77 15.87 -8.60 -4.05
C PHE A 77 14.60 -8.68 -4.92
N ASP A 78 14.70 -8.28 -6.20
CA ASP A 78 13.50 -7.96 -6.97
C ASP A 78 13.48 -8.53 -8.40
N ASP A 79 14.50 -9.28 -8.83
CA ASP A 79 14.54 -9.98 -10.12
C ASP A 79 13.33 -10.93 -10.34
N LEU A 80 12.61 -11.31 -9.28
CA LEU A 80 11.38 -12.12 -9.30
C LEU A 80 10.09 -11.36 -8.90
N GLY A 81 10.14 -10.04 -8.66
CA GLY A 81 9.02 -9.25 -8.15
C GLY A 81 8.66 -9.55 -6.68
N PHE A 82 9.59 -10.15 -5.94
CA PHE A 82 9.39 -10.56 -4.54
C PHE A 82 9.23 -9.36 -3.59
N GLY A 83 9.94 -8.26 -3.84
CA GLY A 83 9.78 -7.03 -3.05
C GLY A 83 8.38 -6.44 -3.22
N THR A 84 7.88 -6.41 -4.46
CA THR A 84 6.50 -5.98 -4.77
C THR A 84 5.46 -6.84 -4.04
N LEU A 85 5.64 -8.16 -4.07
CA LEU A 85 4.76 -9.11 -3.39
C LEU A 85 4.70 -8.84 -1.87
N LEU A 86 5.86 -8.63 -1.23
CA LEU A 86 5.92 -8.35 0.20
C LEU A 86 5.23 -7.03 0.56
N ILE A 87 5.38 -5.99 -0.27
CA ILE A 87 4.73 -4.70 -0.05
C ILE A 87 3.21 -4.87 -0.10
N HIS A 88 2.67 -5.60 -1.08
CA HIS A 88 1.23 -5.85 -1.20
C HIS A 88 0.67 -6.72 -0.09
N ILE A 89 1.39 -7.78 0.29
CA ILE A 89 1.03 -8.62 1.45
C ILE A 89 1.04 -7.77 2.72
N GLY A 90 2.04 -6.90 2.89
CA GLY A 90 2.13 -5.97 4.01
C GLY A 90 0.95 -5.00 4.06
N MET A 91 0.56 -4.43 2.91
CA MET A 91 -0.63 -3.58 2.80
C MET A 91 -1.93 -4.32 3.13
N ALA A 92 -2.01 -5.63 2.87
CA ALA A 92 -3.19 -6.44 3.20
C ALA A 92 -3.25 -6.81 4.70
N ILE A 93 -2.13 -7.29 5.26
CA ILE A 93 -2.11 -7.88 6.61
C ILE A 93 -2.02 -6.81 7.69
N PHE A 94 -1.18 -5.79 7.51
CA PHE A 94 -0.90 -4.81 8.57
C PHE A 94 -2.13 -3.99 9.01
N PRO A 95 -3.06 -3.58 8.12
CA PRO A 95 -4.28 -2.91 8.56
C PRO A 95 -5.21 -3.81 9.37
N ILE A 96 -5.28 -5.10 9.05
CA ILE A 96 -6.09 -6.09 9.78
C ILE A 96 -5.52 -6.26 11.19
N VAL A 97 -4.21 -6.47 11.29
CA VAL A 97 -3.50 -6.59 12.57
C VAL A 97 -3.60 -5.30 13.38
N ALA A 98 -3.46 -4.14 12.75
CA ALA A 98 -3.64 -2.86 13.42
C ALA A 98 -5.07 -2.71 13.96
N GLY A 99 -6.09 -3.10 13.18
CA GLY A 99 -7.50 -3.06 13.57
C GLY A 99 -7.81 -3.91 14.80
N THR A 100 -7.24 -5.12 14.90
CA THR A 100 -7.44 -6.02 16.05
C THR A 100 -6.70 -5.59 17.31
N LEU A 101 -5.58 -4.86 17.16
CA LEU A 101 -4.78 -4.36 18.28
C LEU A 101 -5.35 -3.06 18.91
N ILE A 102 -6.34 -2.42 18.29
CA ILE A 102 -6.99 -1.24 18.86
C ILE A 102 -7.78 -1.63 20.11
N ARG A 103 -7.26 -1.26 21.28
CA ARG A 103 -8.03 -1.31 22.54
C ARG A 103 -9.07 -0.19 22.54
N ALA A 104 -10.32 -0.51 22.24
CA ALA A 104 -11.42 0.44 22.18
C ALA A 104 -12.00 0.74 23.58
N ARG A 105 -11.64 1.90 24.16
CA ARG A 105 -12.26 2.49 25.36
C ARG A 105 -13.33 3.55 25.04
N SER A 106 -13.42 4.03 23.79
CA SER A 106 -14.30 5.13 23.35
C SER A 106 -15.03 4.79 22.04
N GLU A 107 -16.22 5.37 21.82
CA GLU A 107 -17.04 5.22 20.59
C GLU A 107 -16.27 5.50 19.29
N LYS A 108 -15.43 6.55 19.25
CA LYS A 108 -14.55 6.81 18.09
C LYS A 108 -13.55 5.67 17.85
N GLN A 109 -13.09 5.04 18.93
CA GLN A 109 -12.12 3.94 18.87
C GLN A 109 -12.77 2.62 18.43
N LYS A 110 -14.06 2.40 18.78
CA LYS A 110 -14.85 1.27 18.26
C LYS A 110 -15.02 1.33 16.74
N ARG A 111 -14.95 2.53 16.14
CA ARG A 111 -15.01 2.73 14.69
C ARG A 111 -13.67 2.55 13.99
N GLY A 112 -12.55 2.67 14.70
CA GLY A 112 -11.21 2.41 14.14
C GLY A 112 -10.98 0.94 13.80
N THR A 113 -11.49 0.02 14.63
CA THR A 113 -11.38 -1.44 14.43
C THR A 113 -12.01 -1.93 13.11
N PRO A 114 -13.30 -1.66 12.80
CA PRO A 114 -13.89 -2.11 11.55
C PRO A 114 -13.25 -1.42 10.35
N MET A 115 -12.79 -0.16 10.49
CA MET A 115 -12.16 0.56 9.38
C MET A 115 -10.80 -0.04 9.01
N GLY A 116 -9.97 -0.43 9.98
CA GLY A 116 -8.70 -1.11 9.72
C GLY A 116 -8.89 -2.47 9.06
N ILE A 117 -9.89 -3.24 9.49
CA ILE A 117 -10.22 -4.54 8.90
C ILE A 117 -10.71 -4.37 7.45
N LEU A 118 -11.62 -3.43 7.20
CA LEU A 118 -12.10 -3.14 5.84
C LEU A 118 -10.97 -2.67 4.92
N THR A 119 -10.09 -1.81 5.43
CA THR A 119 -8.91 -1.35 4.70
C THR A 119 -8.02 -2.53 4.30
N GLY A 120 -7.75 -3.44 5.23
CA GLY A 120 -6.94 -4.63 4.97
C GLY A 120 -7.61 -5.63 4.03
N MET A 121 -8.94 -5.78 4.09
CA MET A 121 -9.69 -6.60 3.12
C MET A 121 -9.60 -6.02 1.71
N ILE A 122 -9.81 -4.71 1.55
CA ILE A 122 -9.70 -4.04 0.25
C ILE A 122 -8.27 -4.14 -0.30
N ALA A 123 -7.27 -3.93 0.56
CA ALA A 123 -5.86 -4.09 0.19
C ALA A 123 -5.50 -5.54 -0.15
N GLY A 124 -6.12 -6.53 0.52
CA GLY A 124 -5.96 -7.94 0.20
C GLY A 124 -6.57 -8.31 -1.15
N VAL A 125 -7.78 -7.84 -1.45
CA VAL A 125 -8.41 -8.01 -2.77
C VAL A 125 -7.54 -7.38 -3.85
N TYR A 126 -7.01 -6.18 -3.60
CA TYR A 126 -6.06 -5.53 -4.49
C TYR A 126 -4.80 -6.38 -4.72
N ALA A 127 -4.15 -6.86 -3.65
CA ALA A 127 -2.94 -7.68 -3.75
C ALA A 127 -3.17 -8.96 -4.57
N ILE A 128 -4.31 -9.62 -4.36
CA ILE A 128 -4.69 -10.83 -5.10
C ILE A 128 -4.98 -10.49 -6.56
N ALA A 129 -5.83 -9.50 -6.82
CA ALA A 129 -6.22 -9.11 -8.17
C ALA A 129 -5.00 -8.64 -9.00
N PHE A 130 -4.11 -7.90 -8.36
CA PHE A 130 -2.85 -7.47 -8.90
C PHE A 130 -1.95 -8.68 -9.27
N PHE A 131 -1.81 -9.66 -8.37
CA PHE A 131 -1.04 -10.88 -8.60
C PHE A 131 -1.56 -11.71 -9.78
N PHE A 132 -2.88 -11.87 -9.88
CA PHE A 132 -3.51 -12.58 -11.00
C PHE A 132 -3.37 -11.81 -12.32
N SER A 133 -3.51 -10.48 -12.29
CA SER A 133 -3.38 -9.64 -13.49
C SER A 133 -1.95 -9.60 -14.04
N THR A 134 -0.95 -9.84 -13.20
CA THR A 134 0.46 -9.86 -13.60
C THR A 134 1.02 -11.27 -13.76
N GLY A 135 0.15 -12.29 -13.74
CA GLY A 135 0.50 -13.67 -14.09
C GLY A 135 1.29 -14.45 -13.03
N GLY A 136 1.41 -13.94 -11.81
CA GLY A 136 2.16 -14.60 -10.73
C GLY A 136 3.68 -14.58 -10.92
N ILE A 137 4.41 -14.97 -9.88
CA ILE A 137 5.88 -14.93 -9.78
C ILE A 137 6.51 -15.54 -11.05
N GLY A 138 7.08 -14.68 -11.91
CA GLY A 138 7.80 -15.08 -13.12
C GLY A 138 7.03 -15.03 -14.44
N ALA A 139 5.76 -14.61 -14.47
CA ALA A 139 5.07 -14.37 -15.74
C ALA A 139 5.21 -12.89 -16.13
N THR A 140 5.98 -12.63 -17.18
CA THR A 140 5.94 -11.35 -17.90
C THR A 140 4.52 -11.14 -18.46
N PRO A 141 3.80 -10.05 -18.13
CA PRO A 141 2.62 -9.69 -18.89
C PRO A 141 3.03 -8.96 -20.18
N PHE A 142 2.35 -9.32 -21.27
CA PHE A 142 2.37 -8.63 -22.57
C PHE A 142 2.05 -7.14 -22.45
#